data_AF-A0A285GWW0-F1
#
_entry.id   AF-A0A285GWW0-F1
#
_cell.length_a   1.000
_cell.length_b   1.000
_cell.length_c   1.000
_cell.angle_alpha   90.00
_cell.angle_beta   90.00
_cell.angle_gamma   90.00
#
_symmetry.space_group_name_H-M   'P 1'
#
loop_
_entity.id
_entity.type
_entity.pdbx_description
1 polymer ?
#
loop_
_entity_poly.entity_id
_entity_poly.type
_entity_poly.pdbx_seq_one_letter_code
_entity_poly.pdbx_strand_id
1 'polypeptide(L)'
;MGFFSWAKKIKSKIASLFKRECHCRNKDVTKLNLDGLEIFLERCFAYDKPHEVTIIVPRAELRKKIKKGEDMEEIEILLNSITVVSSPQRPPHEGEDDQDQLPKPPEIPRRSINSNE
;
A
#
# COMPACT_ATOMS: atom_id res chain seq x y z
N MET A 1 -10.29 38.95 2.72
CA MET A 1 -10.46 37.79 1.82
C MET A 1 -9.20 36.93 1.96
N GLY A 2 -9.19 35.73 2.55
CA GLY A 2 -10.28 34.83 2.88
C GLY A 2 -10.13 33.49 2.16
N PHE A 3 -8.99 32.78 2.30
CA PHE A 3 -8.85 31.41 1.78
C PHE A 3 -8.03 30.46 2.68
N PHE A 4 -7.15 30.96 3.55
CA PHE A 4 -6.28 30.10 4.38
C PHE A 4 -6.93 29.54 5.67
N SER A 5 -8.08 30.07 6.10
CA SER A 5 -8.75 29.63 7.35
C SER A 5 -9.75 28.47 7.14
N TRP A 6 -10.32 28.35 5.94
CA TRP A 6 -11.33 27.33 5.65
C TRP A 6 -10.77 25.91 5.60
N ALA A 7 -9.55 25.74 5.06
CA ALA A 7 -8.90 24.44 4.96
C ALA A 7 -8.61 23.78 6.33
N LYS A 8 -8.35 24.57 7.38
CA LYS A 8 -8.12 24.04 8.74
C LYS A 8 -9.40 23.48 9.39
N LYS A 9 -10.56 24.09 9.12
CA LYS A 9 -11.86 23.66 9.68
C LYS A 9 -12.38 22.36 9.06
N ILE A 10 -12.02 22.06 7.82
CA ILE A 10 -12.42 20.82 7.14
C ILE A 10 -11.62 19.63 7.69
N LYS A 11 -10.30 19.81 7.92
CA LYS A 11 -9.43 18.76 8.47
C LYS A 11 -9.89 18.27 9.86
N SER A 12 -10.27 19.18 10.77
CA SER A 12 -10.64 18.79 12.14
C SER A 12 -11.97 18.04 12.23
N LYS A 13 -12.94 18.36 11.37
CA LYS A 13 -14.24 17.67 11.31
C LYS A 13 -14.15 16.26 10.73
N ILE A 14 -13.28 16.05 9.74
CA ILE A 14 -13.02 14.71 9.19
C ILE A 14 -12.29 13.85 10.23
N ALA A 15 -11.29 14.41 10.92
CA ALA A 15 -10.55 13.70 11.97
C ALA A 15 -11.45 13.25 13.14
N SER A 16 -12.47 14.05 13.51
CA SER A 16 -13.40 13.69 14.59
C SER A 16 -14.40 12.60 14.20
N LEU A 17 -14.73 12.45 12.91
CA LEU A 17 -15.67 11.43 12.42
C LEU A 17 -15.03 10.02 12.35
N PHE A 18 -13.70 9.94 12.37
CA PHE A 18 -12.95 8.68 12.40
C PHE A 18 -12.58 8.21 13.82
N LYS A 19 -12.90 8.96 14.88
CA LYS A 19 -12.70 8.52 16.27
C LYS A 19 -13.82 7.54 16.68
N ARG A 20 -13.77 6.33 16.13
CA ARG A 20 -14.24 5.16 16.87
C ARG A 20 -13.17 4.84 17.90
N GLU A 21 -13.56 4.59 19.14
CA GLU A 21 -12.68 4.01 20.17
C GLU A 21 -12.29 2.60 19.72
N CYS A 22 -11.26 2.54 18.89
CA CYS A 22 -10.54 1.33 18.57
C CYS A 22 -9.59 1.05 19.73
N HIS A 23 -9.75 -0.10 20.39
CA HIS A 23 -8.79 -0.60 21.37
C HIS A 23 -7.60 -1.23 20.63
N CYS A 24 -6.84 -0.38 19.96
CA CYS A 24 -5.75 -0.79 19.09
C CYS A 24 -4.53 -1.08 19.97
N ARG A 25 -4.03 -2.33 19.96
CA ARG A 25 -2.79 -2.68 20.67
C ARG A 25 -1.56 -2.26 19.85
N ASN A 26 -1.68 -2.37 18.53
CA ASN A 26 -0.61 -2.11 17.59
C ASN A 26 -1.05 -1.06 16.56
N LYS A 27 -0.06 -0.32 16.07
CA LYS A 27 -0.27 0.82 15.17
C LYS A 27 0.84 0.90 14.13
N ASP A 28 0.45 0.92 12.87
CA ASP A 28 1.34 1.21 11.74
C ASP A 28 1.09 2.63 11.26
N VAL A 29 2.17 3.40 11.08
CA VAL A 29 2.11 4.75 10.51
C VAL A 29 3.13 4.84 9.40
N THR A 30 2.68 5.25 8.22
CA THR A 30 3.56 5.52 7.09
C THR A 30 3.19 6.83 6.45
N LYS A 31 4.21 7.66 6.21
CA LYS A 31 4.07 8.94 5.52
C LYS A 31 5.01 8.95 4.33
N LEU A 32 4.47 9.17 3.14
CA LEU A 32 5.23 9.39 1.92
C LEU A 32 4.92 10.81 1.43
N ASN A 33 5.98 11.57 1.17
CA ASN A 33 5.88 12.88 0.56
C ASN A 33 6.71 12.89 -0.73
N LEU A 34 6.03 13.07 -1.85
CA LEU A 34 6.60 13.32 -3.16
C LEU A 34 6.10 14.70 -3.59
N ASP A 35 6.89 15.47 -4.34
CA ASP A 35 6.46 16.80 -4.77
C ASP A 35 5.10 16.71 -5.48
N GLY A 36 4.07 17.38 -4.92
CA GLY A 36 2.70 17.32 -5.41
C GLY A 36 1.85 16.11 -4.96
N LEU A 37 2.38 15.18 -4.16
CA LEU A 37 1.64 14.02 -3.63
C LEU A 37 2.06 13.67 -2.19
N GLU A 38 1.12 13.81 -1.26
CA GLU A 38 1.26 13.35 0.12
C GLU A 38 0.38 12.10 0.34
N ILE A 39 0.98 10.99 0.74
CA ILE A 39 0.28 9.76 1.14
C ILE A 39 0.50 9.53 2.63
N PHE A 40 -0.60 9.32 3.34
CA PHE A 40 -0.60 8.99 4.77
C PHE A 40 -1.38 7.70 4.98
N LEU A 41 -0.70 6.69 5.52
CA LEU A 41 -1.28 5.43 5.94
C LEU A 41 -1.21 5.39 7.47
N GLU A 42 -2.36 5.29 8.12
CA GLU A 42 -2.45 4.97 9.54
C GLU A 42 -3.36 3.77 9.69
N ARG A 43 -2.82 2.72 10.33
CA ARG A 43 -3.57 1.52 10.63
C ARG A 43 -3.46 1.22 12.11
N CYS A 44 -4.60 0.82 12.65
CA CYS A 44 -4.77 0.41 14.01
C CYS A 44 -5.29 -1.03 14.04
N PHE A 45 -4.64 -1.91 14.78
CA PHE A 45 -5.01 -3.33 14.83
C PHE A 45 -4.72 -3.95 16.20
N ALA A 46 -5.35 -5.09 16.47
CA ALA A 46 -5.27 -5.82 17.74
C ALA A 46 -4.54 -7.17 17.61
N TYR A 47 -3.88 -7.40 16.48
CA TYR A 47 -3.16 -8.63 16.17
C TYR A 47 -1.67 -8.49 16.51
N ASP A 48 -1.08 -9.53 17.09
CA ASP A 48 0.25 -9.46 17.70
C ASP A 48 1.41 -9.76 16.73
N LYS A 49 1.14 -10.20 15.49
CA LYS A 49 2.20 -10.39 14.50
C LYS A 49 2.54 -9.10 13.77
N PRO A 50 3.82 -8.90 13.39
CA PRO A 50 4.20 -7.77 12.56
C PRO A 50 3.51 -7.83 11.21
N HIS A 51 2.97 -6.70 10.77
CA HIS A 51 2.42 -6.52 9.43
C HIS A 51 3.48 -5.92 8.52
N GLU A 52 3.52 -6.38 7.28
CA GLU A 52 4.36 -5.76 6.27
C GLU A 52 3.59 -4.66 5.54
N VAL A 53 4.19 -3.47 5.50
CA VAL A 53 3.74 -2.35 4.68
C VAL A 53 4.82 -2.06 3.64
N THR A 54 4.44 -2.18 2.37
CA THR A 54 5.35 -1.97 1.24
C THR A 54 4.85 -0.78 0.44
N ILE A 55 5.74 0.18 0.20
CA ILE A 55 5.49 1.30 -0.71
C ILE A 55 6.37 1.09 -1.93
N ILE A 56 5.73 1.01 -3.10
CA ILE A 56 6.41 0.88 -4.39
C ILE A 56 6.23 2.20 -5.13
N VAL A 57 7.33 2.86 -5.46
CA VAL A 57 7.38 4.10 -6.25
C VAL A 57 8.16 3.82 -7.53
N PRO A 58 7.52 3.31 -8.60
CA PRO A 58 8.22 2.94 -9.82
C PRO A 58 8.82 4.14 -10.56
N ARG A 59 8.15 5.30 -10.53
CA ARG A 59 8.65 6.52 -11.19
C ARG A 59 8.16 7.77 -10.48
N ALA A 60 9.10 8.53 -9.94
CA ALA A 60 8.93 9.89 -9.45
C ALA A 60 10.03 10.75 -10.07
N GLU A 61 9.70 11.50 -11.12
CA GLU A 61 10.65 12.37 -11.83
C GLU A 61 10.30 13.84 -11.65
N LEU A 62 11.33 14.65 -11.40
CA LEU A 62 11.26 16.11 -11.50
C LEU A 62 12.00 16.53 -12.77
N ARG A 63 11.30 17.19 -13.69
CA ARG A 63 11.86 17.72 -14.92
C ARG A 63 11.82 19.24 -14.85
N LYS A 64 12.98 19.86 -15.00
CA LYS A 64 13.13 21.31 -14.98
C LYS A 64 13.71 21.79 -16.30
N LYS A 65 13.01 22.67 -17.01
CA LYS A 65 13.54 23.37 -18.17
C LYS A 65 13.82 24.83 -17.79
N ILE A 66 15.06 25.26 -18.04
CA ILE A 66 15.52 26.64 -17.81
C ILE A 66 15.92 27.21 -19.17
N LYS A 67 15.25 28.27 -19.62
CA LYS A 67 15.72 29.10 -20.75
C LYS A 67 16.42 30.35 -20.21
N LYS A 68 17.55 30.73 -20.82
CA LYS A 68 18.23 32.02 -20.56
C LYS A 68 17.69 33.05 -21.56
N GLY A 69 16.94 34.06 -21.11
CA GLY A 69 16.29 35.07 -21.96
C GLY A 69 15.02 35.61 -21.30
N GLU A 70 13.98 36.00 -22.05
CA GLU A 70 12.65 36.29 -21.45
C GLU A 70 12.14 35.06 -20.70
N ASP A 71 12.22 35.12 -19.38
CA ASP A 71 12.38 33.96 -18.52
C ASP A 71 11.15 33.05 -18.51
N MET A 72 11.34 31.80 -18.93
CA MET A 72 10.37 30.72 -18.71
C MET A 72 11.08 29.56 -17.99
N GLU A 73 10.67 29.36 -16.74
CA GLU A 73 11.01 28.20 -15.93
C GLU A 73 9.82 27.23 -15.97
N GLU A 74 10.02 26.06 -16.58
CA GLU A 74 9.00 25.00 -16.64
C GLU A 74 9.42 23.88 -15.71
N ILE A 75 8.63 23.64 -14.66
CA ILE A 75 8.80 22.51 -13.75
C ILE A 75 7.66 21.53 -14.01
N GLU A 76 8.02 20.31 -14.41
CA GLU A 76 7.11 19.19 -14.61
C GLU A 76 7.42 18.11 -13.56
N ILE A 77 6.39 17.63 -12.87
CA ILE A 77 6.51 16.52 -11.93
C ILE A 77 5.74 15.33 -12.52
N LEU A 78 6.45 14.22 -12.73
CA LEU A 78 5.87 12.99 -13.27
C LEU A 78 5.84 11.91 -12.19
N LEU A 79 4.64 11.64 -11.68
CA LEU A 79 4.38 10.58 -10.71
C LEU A 79 3.63 9.44 -11.42
N ASN A 80 4.24 8.25 -11.52
CA ASN A 80 3.61 7.12 -12.19
C ASN A 80 3.70 5.83 -11.36
N SER A 81 2.58 5.10 -11.34
CA SER A 81 2.46 3.74 -10.80
C SER A 81 2.75 3.60 -9.30
N ILE A 82 2.48 4.64 -8.51
CA ILE A 82 2.71 4.63 -7.06
C ILE A 82 1.71 3.69 -6.39
N THR A 83 2.21 2.67 -5.69
CA THR A 83 1.39 1.62 -5.07
C THR A 83 1.74 1.49 -3.59
N VAL A 84 0.72 1.40 -2.74
CA VAL A 84 0.88 1.09 -1.31
C VAL A 84 0.19 -0.25 -1.06
N VAL A 85 0.97 -1.23 -0.62
CA VAL A 85 0.50 -2.59 -0.35
C VAL A 85 0.67 -2.88 1.13
N SER A 86 -0.34 -3.55 1.70
CA SER A 86 -0.23 -4.11 3.04
C SER A 86 -0.50 -5.60 3.00
N SER A 87 0.44 -6.36 3.55
CA SER A 87 0.41 -7.82 3.58
C SER A 87 0.33 -8.29 5.04
N PRO A 88 -0.88 -8.54 5.58
CA PRO A 88 -1.01 -9.11 6.91
C PRO A 88 -0.55 -10.57 6.92
N GLN A 89 0.27 -10.95 7.89
CA GLN A 89 0.65 -12.35 8.08
C GLN A 89 -0.56 -13.17 8.54
N ARG A 90 -0.81 -14.30 7.88
CA ARG A 90 -1.87 -15.25 8.28
C ARG A 90 -1.61 -15.78 9.70
N PRO A 91 -2.64 -15.96 10.55
CA PRO A 91 -2.52 -16.68 11.80
C PRO A 91 -1.98 -18.10 11.57
N PRO A 92 -1.14 -18.64 12.48
CA PRO A 92 -0.63 -20.00 12.33
C PRO A 92 -1.77 -21.03 12.44
N HIS A 93 -2.82 -20.71 13.21
CA HIS A 93 -3.91 -21.63 13.54
C HIS A 93 -5.07 -21.65 12.53
N GLU A 94 -5.10 -20.80 11.51
CA GLU A 94 -6.13 -20.85 10.45
C GLU A 94 -5.92 -22.00 9.44
N GLY A 95 -5.11 -23.00 9.84
CA GLY A 95 -4.90 -24.25 9.12
C GLY A 95 -4.53 -25.43 10.05
N GLU A 96 -4.71 -25.27 11.37
CA GLU A 96 -4.41 -26.35 12.33
C GLU A 96 -5.61 -27.22 12.67
N ASP A 97 -6.83 -26.78 12.36
CA ASP A 97 -8.02 -27.65 12.42
C ASP A 97 -8.19 -28.53 11.16
N ASP A 98 -7.32 -28.36 10.14
CA ASP A 98 -7.31 -29.15 8.89
C ASP A 98 -5.94 -29.79 8.61
N GLN A 99 -5.18 -30.19 9.63
CA GLN A 99 -3.90 -30.90 9.44
C GLN A 99 -4.01 -32.31 8.84
N ASP A 100 -5.19 -32.73 8.35
CA ASP A 100 -5.34 -34.03 7.67
C ASP A 100 -5.59 -33.98 6.16
N GLN A 101 -5.77 -32.82 5.51
CA GLN A 101 -5.94 -32.77 4.04
C GLN A 101 -5.29 -31.55 3.38
N LEU A 102 -3.95 -31.54 3.28
CA LEU A 102 -3.34 -30.91 2.10
C LEU A 102 -3.95 -31.59 0.86
N PRO A 103 -4.51 -30.84 -0.11
CA PRO A 103 -4.99 -31.45 -1.35
C PRO A 103 -3.82 -32.20 -1.96
N LYS A 104 -4.00 -33.52 -2.21
CA LYS A 104 -2.99 -34.31 -2.90
C LYS A 104 -2.60 -33.56 -4.17
N PRO A 105 -1.29 -33.39 -4.44
CA PRO A 105 -0.86 -32.82 -5.71
C PRO A 105 -1.59 -33.51 -6.87
N PRO A 106 -2.05 -32.76 -7.88
CA PRO A 106 -2.76 -33.34 -9.00
C PRO A 106 -1.92 -34.45 -9.63
N GLU A 107 -2.54 -35.61 -9.88
CA GLU A 107 -1.86 -36.72 -10.53
C GLU A 107 -1.51 -36.34 -11.97
N ILE A 108 -0.21 -36.31 -12.28
CA ILE A 108 0.27 -36.13 -13.65
C ILE A 108 -0.01 -37.43 -14.41
N PRO A 109 -0.77 -37.41 -15.52
CA PRO A 109 -1.03 -38.61 -16.31
C PRO A 109 0.29 -39.27 -16.74
N ARG A 110 0.49 -40.53 -16.36
CA ARG A 110 1.64 -41.30 -16.83
C ARG A 110 1.43 -41.61 -18.31
N ARG A 111 2.37 -41.18 -19.15
CA ARG A 111 2.40 -41.53 -20.58
C ARG A 111 2.58 -43.04 -20.69
N SER A 112 1.58 -43.76 -21.19
CA SER A 112 1.72 -45.18 -21.51
C SER A 112 2.69 -45.31 -22.68
N ILE A 113 3.85 -45.93 -22.41
CA ILE A 113 4.74 -46.39 -23.47
C ILE A 113 4.23 -47.79 -23.83
N ASN A 114 3.40 -47.88 -24.86
CA ASN A 114 3.03 -49.17 -25.43
C ASN A 114 4.26 -49.71 -26.19
N SER A 115 5.02 -50.60 -25.55
CA SER A 115 5.94 -51.49 -26.25
C SER A 115 5.11 -52.63 -26.86
N ASN A 116 4.68 -52.45 -28.11
CA ASN A 116 4.15 -53.57 -28.90
C ASN A 116 5.34 -54.46 -29.30
N GLU A 117 5.43 -55.65 -28.72
CA GLU A 117 6.09 -56.83 -29.32
C GLU A 117 5.13 -57.53 -30.28
#